data_AF-A0A8T4EL82-F1
#
_entry.id   AF-A0A8T4EL82-F1
#
_cell.length_a   1.000
_cell.length_b   1.000
_cell.length_c   1.000
_cell.angle_alpha   90.00
_cell.angle_beta   90.00
_cell.angle_gamma   90.00
#
_symmetry.space_group_name_H-M   'P 1'
#
loop_
_entity.id
_entity.type
_entity.pdbx_description
1 polymer ?
#
loop_
_entity_poly.entity_id
_entity_poly.type
_entity_poly.pdbx_seq_one_letter_code
_entity_poly.pdbx_strand_id
1 'polypeptide(L)'
;PAGKGTEPLYLGCHEGNDFKITVRNLSEADLAIFKKNCDEFRANHFRFTNYFDSQRFSSNNAEVGKLLLKKDFRKAAELISGYPEIASHLEGQKNDYVGALKELPKKTLMLYVHSYQSLLWNRMAEKLSGREIMLPLIGFGTEINDESIAKMAEEVLKEEGITQRDFIIRQLPVSAEGSERSLSAAAKDFKASEAGEDELNKGMSKIILSFSLQKGSYATIVVKNLFQPK
;
A
#
# COMPACT_ATOMS: atom_id res chain seq x y z
N PRO A 1 11.46 32.19 5.21
CA PRO A 1 10.65 31.64 4.08
C PRO A 1 11.53 30.80 3.16
N ALA A 2 11.09 29.60 2.77
CA ALA A 2 11.84 28.68 1.91
C ALA A 2 11.90 29.13 0.43
N GLY A 3 11.07 30.09 0.02
CA GLY A 3 11.03 30.63 -1.35
C GLY A 3 9.64 31.20 -1.70
N LYS A 4 9.47 31.65 -2.95
CA LYS A 4 8.17 31.99 -3.57
C LYS A 4 8.10 31.29 -4.93
N GLY A 5 6.91 30.85 -5.34
CA GLY A 5 6.64 30.22 -6.63
C GLY A 5 5.33 30.74 -7.23
N THR A 6 5.19 30.61 -8.55
CA THR A 6 3.97 31.02 -9.29
C THR A 6 2.90 29.94 -9.31
N GLU A 7 3.29 28.68 -9.10
CA GLU A 7 2.39 27.52 -9.06
C GLU A 7 2.10 27.09 -7.62
N PRO A 8 0.84 26.75 -7.29
CA PRO A 8 0.51 26.19 -5.99
C PRO A 8 1.04 24.77 -5.84
N LEU A 9 1.45 24.41 -4.62
CA LEU A 9 1.74 23.02 -4.28
C LEU A 9 0.42 22.26 -4.10
N TYR A 10 0.32 21.09 -4.72
CA TYR A 10 -0.85 20.22 -4.62
C TYR A 10 -0.45 18.76 -4.40
N LEU A 11 -1.37 17.96 -3.88
CA LEU A 11 -1.09 16.56 -3.59
C LEU A 11 -0.69 15.80 -4.88
N GLY A 12 0.48 15.18 -4.85
CA GLY A 12 0.99 14.41 -5.98
C GLY A 12 1.89 15.20 -6.95
N CYS A 13 2.14 16.49 -6.69
CA CYS A 13 3.09 17.30 -7.47
C CYS A 13 4.57 17.00 -7.18
N HIS A 14 4.87 16.11 -6.21
CA HIS A 14 6.22 15.63 -5.97
C HIS A 14 6.59 14.52 -6.96
N GLU A 15 7.86 14.42 -7.33
CA GLU A 15 8.38 13.33 -8.17
C GLU A 15 8.63 12.05 -7.36
N GLY A 16 9.10 12.22 -6.12
CA GLY A 16 9.53 11.14 -5.27
C GLY A 16 10.00 11.64 -3.91
N ASN A 17 10.66 10.76 -3.16
CA ASN A 17 11.27 11.09 -1.87
C ASN A 17 12.66 10.44 -1.78
N ASP A 18 13.58 11.16 -1.15
CA ASP A 18 14.89 10.65 -0.77
C ASP A 18 14.83 10.07 0.64
N PHE A 19 15.42 8.91 0.82
CA PHE A 19 15.43 8.20 2.09
C PHE A 19 16.86 8.06 2.60
N LYS A 20 17.00 8.20 3.91
CA LYS A 20 18.17 7.78 4.69
C LYS A 20 17.68 7.01 5.90
N ILE A 21 17.96 5.71 5.94
CA ILE A 21 17.38 4.78 6.93
C ILE A 21 18.50 4.08 7.66
N THR A 22 18.50 4.13 8.99
CA THR A 22 19.40 3.33 9.82
C THR A 22 18.66 2.06 10.25
N VAL A 23 19.10 0.92 9.74
CA VAL A 23 18.64 -0.40 10.17
C VAL A 23 19.54 -0.85 11.33
N ARG A 24 18.92 -1.25 12.44
CA ARG A 24 19.56 -1.50 13.74
C ARG A 24 19.30 -2.93 14.21
N ASN A 25 19.96 -3.30 15.31
CA ASN A 25 19.79 -4.60 15.96
C ASN A 25 20.07 -5.78 15.01
N LEU A 26 21.13 -5.66 14.20
CA LEU A 26 21.49 -6.67 13.20
C LEU A 26 22.47 -7.68 13.80
N SER A 27 22.10 -8.96 13.75
CA SER A 27 22.97 -10.09 14.06
C SER A 27 23.91 -10.42 12.90
N GLU A 28 24.91 -11.28 13.13
CA GLU A 28 25.76 -11.79 12.05
C GLU A 28 24.95 -12.51 10.96
N ALA A 29 23.87 -13.19 11.33
CA ALA A 29 22.97 -13.85 10.38
C ALA A 29 22.23 -12.82 9.50
N ASP A 30 21.76 -11.71 10.08
CA ASP A 30 21.10 -10.63 9.33
C ASP A 30 22.08 -9.95 8.36
N LEU A 31 23.34 -9.78 8.77
CA LEU A 31 24.40 -9.23 7.92
C LEU A 31 24.72 -10.16 6.74
N ALA A 32 24.71 -11.47 6.96
CA ALA A 32 24.90 -12.46 5.90
C ALA A 32 23.74 -12.43 4.89
N ILE A 33 22.49 -12.35 5.37
CA ILE A 33 21.30 -12.16 4.52
C ILE A 33 21.41 -10.87 3.73
N PHE A 34 21.74 -9.75 4.40
CA PHE A 34 21.91 -8.45 3.77
C PHE A 34 22.93 -8.49 2.64
N LYS A 35 24.10 -9.08 2.88
CA LYS A 35 25.16 -9.17 1.87
C LYS A 35 24.69 -9.91 0.63
N LYS A 36 24.12 -11.11 0.81
CA LYS A 36 23.57 -11.92 -0.29
C LYS A 36 22.48 -11.15 -1.05
N ASN A 37 21.50 -10.60 -0.34
CA ASN A 37 20.38 -9.91 -0.95
C ASN A 37 20.79 -8.62 -1.65
N CYS A 38 21.79 -7.89 -1.11
CA CYS A 38 22.34 -6.68 -1.73
C CYS A 38 23.00 -6.99 -3.08
N ASP A 39 23.74 -8.09 -3.18
CA ASP A 39 24.35 -8.54 -4.43
C ASP A 39 23.28 -8.87 -5.49
N GLU A 40 22.24 -9.63 -5.10
CA GLU A 40 21.10 -9.94 -5.98
C GLU A 40 20.31 -8.68 -6.38
N PHE A 41 20.11 -7.75 -5.45
CA PHE A 41 19.38 -6.52 -5.69
C PHE A 41 20.16 -5.60 -6.64
N ARG A 42 21.50 -5.55 -6.50
CA ARG A 42 22.38 -4.87 -7.45
C ARG A 42 22.34 -5.51 -8.83
N ALA A 43 22.38 -6.84 -8.91
CA ALA A 43 22.30 -7.57 -10.19
C ALA A 43 20.99 -7.29 -10.94
N ASN A 44 19.89 -7.05 -10.22
CA ASN A 44 18.60 -6.67 -10.80
C ASN A 44 18.41 -5.13 -10.88
N HIS A 45 19.49 -4.35 -10.93
CA HIS A 45 19.46 -2.89 -11.06
C HIS A 45 18.61 -2.18 -9.98
N PHE A 46 18.63 -2.71 -8.75
CA PHE A 46 17.87 -2.23 -7.59
C PHE A 46 16.35 -2.17 -7.83
N ARG A 47 15.84 -3.04 -8.71
CA ARG A 47 14.41 -3.18 -8.99
C ARG A 47 13.73 -4.17 -8.06
N PHE A 48 12.52 -3.84 -7.66
CA PHE A 48 11.68 -4.64 -6.77
C PHE A 48 10.21 -4.55 -7.17
N THR A 49 9.41 -5.54 -6.76
CA THR A 49 7.96 -5.50 -6.92
C THR A 49 7.35 -4.43 -6.02
N ASN A 50 6.63 -3.48 -6.60
CA ASN A 50 6.11 -2.27 -5.95
C ASN A 50 4.83 -2.53 -5.13
N TYR A 51 4.87 -3.53 -4.25
CA TYR A 51 3.79 -3.90 -3.36
C TYR A 51 3.30 -2.73 -2.51
N PHE A 52 2.00 -2.74 -2.21
CA PHE A 52 1.46 -1.95 -1.11
C PHE A 52 1.89 -2.59 0.21
N ASP A 53 2.60 -1.82 1.03
CA ASP A 53 3.14 -2.32 2.29
C ASP A 53 2.04 -2.50 3.37
N SER A 54 2.34 -3.27 4.41
CA SER A 54 1.41 -3.49 5.55
C SER A 54 0.91 -2.19 6.18
N GLN A 55 1.71 -1.12 6.15
CA GLN A 55 1.29 0.22 6.57
C GLN A 55 0.06 0.76 5.81
N ARG A 56 -0.16 0.34 4.55
CA ARG A 56 -1.35 0.70 3.76
C ARG A 56 -2.64 0.05 4.28
N PHE A 57 -2.52 -1.12 4.89
CA PHE A 57 -3.65 -1.92 5.36
C PHE A 57 -4.00 -1.63 6.82
N SER A 58 -3.08 -1.05 7.60
CA SER A 58 -3.26 -0.87 9.04
C SER A 58 -3.67 -2.19 9.69
N SER A 59 -4.49 -2.16 10.74
CA SER A 59 -5.08 -3.35 11.35
C SER A 59 -6.16 -4.00 10.47
N ASN A 60 -7.08 -3.22 9.91
CA ASN A 60 -8.27 -3.75 9.25
C ASN A 60 -8.78 -2.93 8.04
N ASN A 61 -7.98 -2.01 7.47
CA ASN A 61 -8.51 -1.09 6.45
C ASN A 61 -9.04 -1.81 5.21
N ALA A 62 -8.34 -2.85 4.75
CA ALA A 62 -8.77 -3.63 3.59
C ALA A 62 -10.04 -4.44 3.87
N GLU A 63 -10.20 -4.94 5.10
CA GLU A 63 -11.39 -5.69 5.50
C GLU A 63 -12.62 -4.77 5.57
N VAL A 64 -12.47 -3.57 6.14
CA VAL A 64 -13.53 -2.55 6.10
C VAL A 64 -13.89 -2.23 4.66
N GLY A 65 -12.89 -2.02 3.78
CA GLY A 65 -13.11 -1.78 2.36
C GLY A 65 -13.91 -2.90 1.68
N LYS A 66 -13.56 -4.16 1.94
CA LYS A 66 -14.28 -5.33 1.46
C LYS A 66 -15.76 -5.32 1.89
N LEU A 67 -16.03 -5.06 3.16
CA LEU A 67 -17.39 -5.01 3.69
C LEU A 67 -18.21 -3.87 3.07
N LEU A 68 -17.59 -2.70 2.85
CA LEU A 68 -18.22 -1.58 2.17
C LEU A 68 -18.65 -1.94 0.73
N LEU A 69 -17.77 -2.61 -0.03
CA LEU A 69 -18.09 -3.09 -1.39
C LEU A 69 -19.21 -4.13 -1.38
N LYS A 70 -19.17 -5.06 -0.41
CA LYS A 70 -20.21 -6.08 -0.22
C LYS A 70 -21.50 -5.54 0.41
N LYS A 71 -21.57 -4.24 0.71
CA LYS A 71 -22.72 -3.56 1.33
C LYS A 71 -23.08 -4.12 2.71
N ASP A 72 -22.12 -4.75 3.39
CA ASP A 72 -22.24 -5.17 4.79
C ASP A 72 -21.87 -3.98 5.70
N PHE A 73 -22.69 -2.93 5.61
CA PHE A 73 -22.47 -1.66 6.31
C PHE A 73 -22.48 -1.81 7.82
N ARG A 74 -23.24 -2.79 8.32
CA ARG A 74 -23.27 -3.13 9.75
C ARG A 74 -21.90 -3.55 10.24
N LYS A 75 -21.33 -4.62 9.65
CA LYS A 75 -20.00 -5.09 10.07
C LYS A 75 -18.92 -4.06 9.79
N ALA A 76 -19.05 -3.31 8.70
CA ALA A 76 -18.13 -2.21 8.40
C ALA A 76 -18.11 -1.19 9.55
N ALA A 77 -19.27 -0.70 9.98
CA ALA A 77 -19.40 0.24 11.10
C ALA A 77 -18.93 -0.37 12.43
N GLU A 78 -19.23 -1.64 12.70
CA GLU A 78 -18.78 -2.35 13.90
C GLU A 78 -17.23 -2.46 13.96
N LEU A 79 -16.55 -2.71 12.83
CA LEU A 79 -15.09 -2.79 12.77
C LEU A 79 -14.37 -1.45 12.97
N ILE A 80 -15.08 -0.34 12.78
CA ILE A 80 -14.54 1.01 12.97
C ILE A 80 -15.32 1.79 14.04
N SER A 81 -15.92 1.08 15.00
CA SER A 81 -16.67 1.67 16.11
C SER A 81 -15.82 2.56 17.03
N GLY A 82 -14.50 2.54 16.87
CA GLY A 82 -13.58 3.47 17.55
C GLY A 82 -13.70 4.93 17.12
N TYR A 83 -14.40 5.24 16.02
CA TYR A 83 -14.76 6.62 15.69
C TYR A 83 -15.91 7.11 16.58
N PRO A 84 -15.73 8.18 17.38
CA PRO A 84 -16.78 8.72 18.24
C PRO A 84 -18.05 9.07 17.47
N GLU A 85 -17.92 9.57 16.24
CA GLU A 85 -19.03 9.96 15.38
C GLU A 85 -19.94 8.77 15.05
N ILE A 86 -19.35 7.59 14.80
CA ILE A 86 -20.10 6.35 14.53
C ILE A 86 -20.81 5.88 15.81
N ALA A 87 -20.08 5.87 16.93
CA ALA A 87 -20.62 5.42 18.21
C ALA A 87 -21.82 6.28 18.63
N SER A 88 -21.67 7.61 18.63
CA SER A 88 -22.73 8.55 18.98
C SER A 88 -23.94 8.45 18.04
N HIS A 89 -23.75 8.23 16.74
CA HIS A 89 -24.87 8.03 15.81
C HIS A 89 -25.68 6.78 16.16
N LEU A 90 -25.00 5.66 16.44
CA LEU A 90 -25.65 4.38 16.74
C LEU A 90 -26.27 4.32 18.13
N GLU A 91 -25.83 5.15 19.08
CA GLU A 91 -26.53 5.31 20.36
C GLU A 91 -27.94 5.89 20.18
N GLY A 92 -28.08 6.89 19.31
CA GLY A 92 -29.38 7.50 18.97
C GLY A 92 -30.20 6.69 17.98
N GLN A 93 -29.55 6.07 16.99
CA GLN A 93 -30.17 5.38 15.85
C GLN A 93 -29.55 3.99 15.63
N LYS A 94 -29.89 3.05 16.52
CA LYS A 94 -29.25 1.71 16.65
C LYS A 94 -29.12 0.86 15.38
N ASN A 95 -29.92 1.12 14.35
CA ASN A 95 -29.92 0.34 13.10
C ASN A 95 -29.51 1.16 11.86
N ASP A 96 -29.16 2.44 12.03
CA ASP A 96 -28.77 3.30 10.91
C ASP A 96 -27.24 3.29 10.67
N TYR A 97 -26.73 2.14 10.26
CA TYR A 97 -25.29 1.96 9.99
C TYR A 97 -24.81 2.79 8.79
N VAL A 98 -25.68 3.01 7.80
CA VAL A 98 -25.34 3.83 6.64
C VAL A 98 -25.22 5.30 7.04
N GLY A 99 -26.14 5.82 7.86
CA GLY A 99 -26.02 7.15 8.45
C GLY A 99 -24.76 7.27 9.30
N ALA A 100 -24.49 6.32 10.18
CA ALA A 100 -23.28 6.33 11.00
C ALA A 100 -21.99 6.41 10.17
N LEU A 101 -21.90 5.63 9.08
CA LEU A 101 -20.76 5.69 8.17
C LEU A 101 -20.65 7.03 7.42
N LYS A 102 -21.77 7.71 7.14
CA LYS A 102 -21.78 9.03 6.47
C LYS A 102 -21.25 10.16 7.35
N GLU A 103 -21.23 9.99 8.66
CA GLU A 103 -20.61 10.95 9.58
C GLU A 103 -19.10 11.05 9.36
N LEU A 104 -18.47 10.00 8.81
CA LEU A 104 -17.05 10.05 8.49
C LEU A 104 -16.76 10.91 7.25
N PRO A 105 -15.62 11.62 7.23
CA PRO A 105 -15.17 12.32 6.03
C PRO A 105 -15.05 11.37 4.84
N LYS A 106 -15.47 11.81 3.64
CA LYS A 106 -15.36 11.03 2.39
C LYS A 106 -13.95 10.44 2.17
N LYS A 107 -12.90 11.19 2.51
CA LYS A 107 -11.50 10.73 2.37
C LYS A 107 -11.20 9.51 3.25
N THR A 108 -11.78 9.43 4.45
CA THR A 108 -11.65 8.30 5.36
C THR A 108 -12.37 7.07 4.81
N LEU A 109 -13.59 7.23 4.29
CA LEU A 109 -14.31 6.13 3.63
C LEU A 109 -13.57 5.63 2.37
N MET A 110 -13.04 6.55 1.55
CA MET A 110 -12.24 6.20 0.38
C MET A 110 -10.94 5.49 0.74
N LEU A 111 -10.33 5.80 1.90
CA LEU A 111 -9.14 5.09 2.37
C LEU A 111 -9.40 3.59 2.46
N TYR A 112 -10.54 3.17 3.04
CA TYR A 112 -10.90 1.75 3.17
C TYR A 112 -11.07 1.08 1.81
N VAL A 113 -11.81 1.71 0.90
CA VAL A 113 -12.01 1.22 -0.47
C VAL A 113 -10.66 1.08 -1.20
N HIS A 114 -9.80 2.10 -1.12
CA HIS A 114 -8.47 2.07 -1.73
C HIS A 114 -7.53 1.05 -1.09
N SER A 115 -7.62 0.81 0.22
CA SER A 115 -6.88 -0.26 0.88
C SER A 115 -7.31 -1.63 0.38
N TYR A 116 -8.60 -1.85 0.11
CA TYR A 116 -9.04 -3.10 -0.50
C TYR A 116 -8.60 -3.23 -1.97
N GLN A 117 -8.67 -2.17 -2.79
CA GLN A 117 -8.07 -2.16 -4.14
C GLN A 117 -6.58 -2.53 -4.10
N SER A 118 -5.85 -1.99 -3.12
CA SER A 118 -4.43 -2.26 -2.90
C SER A 118 -4.17 -3.75 -2.58
N LEU A 119 -5.08 -4.39 -1.83
CA LEU A 119 -5.00 -5.81 -1.50
C LEU A 119 -5.19 -6.66 -2.75
N LEU A 120 -6.24 -6.39 -3.55
CA LEU A 120 -6.48 -7.10 -4.81
C LEU A 120 -5.31 -6.94 -5.78
N TRP A 121 -4.73 -5.74 -5.83
CA TRP A 121 -3.54 -5.47 -6.64
C TRP A 121 -2.33 -6.29 -6.18
N ASN A 122 -2.06 -6.38 -4.86
CA ASN A 122 -0.97 -7.21 -4.35
C ASN A 122 -1.16 -8.69 -4.74
N ARG A 123 -2.39 -9.22 -4.66
CA ARG A 123 -2.70 -10.61 -5.06
C ARG A 123 -2.41 -10.88 -6.54
N MET A 124 -2.66 -9.90 -7.41
CA MET A 124 -2.26 -10.00 -8.83
C MET A 124 -0.75 -9.87 -9.01
N ALA A 125 -0.13 -8.93 -8.30
CA ALA A 125 1.31 -8.68 -8.36
C ALA A 125 2.16 -9.90 -7.95
N GLU A 126 1.70 -10.68 -6.96
CA GLU A 126 2.36 -11.93 -6.52
C GLU A 126 2.53 -12.92 -7.68
N LYS A 127 1.54 -13.03 -8.57
CA LYS A 127 1.56 -13.93 -9.74
C LYS A 127 2.46 -13.43 -10.88
N LEU A 128 2.89 -12.16 -10.85
CA LEU A 128 3.58 -11.48 -11.95
C LEU A 128 4.93 -10.87 -11.54
N SER A 129 5.44 -11.22 -10.36
CA SER A 129 6.65 -10.64 -9.79
C SER A 129 7.84 -10.62 -10.78
N GLY A 130 8.64 -9.55 -10.70
CA GLY A 130 9.80 -9.34 -11.58
C GLY A 130 9.50 -8.79 -12.97
N ARG A 131 8.22 -8.55 -13.33
CA ARG A 131 7.85 -7.92 -14.62
C ARG A 131 7.72 -6.40 -14.52
N GLU A 132 8.04 -5.73 -15.62
CA GLU A 132 7.90 -4.28 -15.78
C GLU A 132 6.62 -3.94 -16.55
N ILE A 133 5.49 -4.09 -15.88
CA ILE A 133 4.17 -3.85 -16.47
C ILE A 133 3.35 -2.91 -15.59
N MET A 134 2.39 -2.22 -16.21
CA MET A 134 1.34 -1.52 -15.49
C MET A 134 0.25 -2.52 -15.14
N LEU A 135 -0.07 -2.61 -13.84
CA LEU A 135 -1.18 -3.42 -13.36
C LEU A 135 -2.35 -2.53 -12.93
N PRO A 136 -3.60 -2.94 -13.23
CA PRO A 136 -4.78 -2.18 -12.85
C PRO A 136 -5.04 -2.27 -11.35
N LEU A 137 -5.27 -1.12 -10.73
CA LEU A 137 -6.03 -1.02 -9.48
C LEU A 137 -7.50 -1.08 -9.84
N ILE A 138 -8.09 -2.27 -9.71
CA ILE A 138 -9.45 -2.56 -10.17
C ILE A 138 -10.47 -1.64 -9.49
N GLY A 139 -11.32 -1.01 -10.29
CA GLY A 139 -12.50 -0.24 -9.90
C GLY A 139 -13.63 -0.39 -10.94
N PHE A 140 -14.67 0.44 -10.83
CA PHE A 140 -15.87 0.27 -11.65
C PHE A 140 -15.68 0.63 -13.13
N GLY A 141 -14.70 1.47 -13.44
CA GLY A 141 -14.38 1.94 -14.80
C GLY A 141 -13.06 1.39 -15.32
N THR A 142 -12.55 0.31 -14.73
CA THR A 142 -11.28 -0.28 -15.15
C THR A 142 -11.43 -1.08 -16.43
N GLU A 143 -10.76 -0.62 -17.48
CA GLU A 143 -10.63 -1.33 -18.75
C GLU A 143 -9.28 -2.03 -18.80
N ILE A 144 -9.26 -3.33 -19.14
CA ILE A 144 -8.05 -4.15 -19.18
C ILE A 144 -7.91 -4.72 -20.60
N ASN A 145 -6.93 -4.20 -21.35
CA ASN A 145 -6.71 -4.61 -22.74
C ASN A 145 -5.87 -5.89 -22.88
N ASP A 146 -5.03 -6.20 -21.89
CA ASP A 146 -4.24 -7.44 -21.88
C ASP A 146 -5.10 -8.60 -21.38
N GLU A 147 -5.32 -9.60 -22.24
CA GLU A 147 -6.19 -10.75 -21.95
C GLU A 147 -5.69 -11.57 -20.75
N SER A 148 -4.37 -11.67 -20.56
CA SER A 148 -3.79 -12.43 -19.46
C SER A 148 -4.01 -11.71 -18.12
N ILE A 149 -3.89 -10.38 -18.10
CA ILE A 149 -4.18 -9.55 -16.93
C ILE A 149 -5.69 -9.52 -16.66
N ALA A 150 -6.52 -9.44 -17.71
CA ALA A 150 -7.97 -9.43 -17.58
C ALA A 150 -8.47 -10.73 -16.92
N LYS A 151 -8.01 -11.89 -17.41
CA LYS A 151 -8.32 -13.19 -16.81
C LYS A 151 -7.87 -13.28 -15.35
N MET A 152 -6.67 -12.77 -15.03
CA MET A 152 -6.18 -12.76 -13.65
C MET A 152 -7.05 -11.87 -12.74
N ALA A 153 -7.45 -10.70 -13.22
CA ALA A 153 -8.34 -9.80 -12.48
C ALA A 153 -9.71 -10.45 -12.25
N GLU A 154 -10.28 -11.10 -13.27
CA GLU A 154 -11.53 -11.85 -13.17
C GLU A 154 -11.44 -12.99 -12.14
N GLU A 155 -10.36 -13.76 -12.14
CA GLU A 155 -10.11 -14.81 -11.15
C GLU A 155 -10.08 -14.23 -9.72
N VAL A 156 -9.31 -13.17 -9.49
CA VAL A 156 -9.19 -12.52 -8.17
C VAL A 156 -10.55 -11.99 -7.69
N LEU A 157 -11.31 -11.32 -8.57
CA LEU A 157 -12.65 -10.81 -8.24
C LEU A 157 -13.63 -11.95 -7.93
N LYS A 158 -13.60 -13.03 -8.72
CA LYS A 158 -14.45 -14.21 -8.51
C LYS A 158 -14.17 -14.89 -7.18
N GLU A 159 -12.90 -15.06 -6.81
CA GLU A 159 -12.48 -15.62 -5.52
C GLU A 159 -12.95 -14.76 -4.34
N GLU A 160 -12.97 -13.44 -4.51
CA GLU A 160 -13.50 -12.52 -3.50
C GLU A 160 -15.03 -12.44 -3.49
N GLY A 161 -15.70 -12.97 -4.51
CA GLY A 161 -17.15 -12.90 -4.68
C GLY A 161 -17.65 -11.47 -4.90
N ILE A 162 -16.91 -10.67 -5.69
CA ILE A 162 -17.26 -9.30 -6.07
C ILE A 162 -17.10 -9.08 -7.58
N THR A 163 -17.62 -7.96 -8.07
CA THR A 163 -17.51 -7.50 -9.46
C THR A 163 -17.02 -6.05 -9.51
N GLN A 164 -16.60 -5.58 -10.68
CA GLN A 164 -16.24 -4.15 -10.86
C GLN A 164 -17.38 -3.20 -10.48
N ARG A 165 -18.64 -3.60 -10.68
CA ARG A 165 -19.81 -2.78 -10.31
C ARG A 165 -19.95 -2.55 -8.80
N ASP A 166 -19.39 -3.43 -7.97
CA ASP A 166 -19.47 -3.31 -6.51
C ASP A 166 -18.58 -2.17 -5.97
N PHE A 167 -17.64 -1.67 -6.77
CA PHE A 167 -16.89 -0.45 -6.48
C PHE A 167 -17.74 0.83 -6.59
N ILE A 168 -19.01 0.72 -6.98
CA ILE A 168 -20.02 1.80 -6.93
C ILE A 168 -20.90 1.62 -5.69
N ILE A 169 -20.62 2.38 -4.63
CA ILE A 169 -21.34 2.27 -3.35
C ILE A 169 -22.32 3.44 -3.23
N ARG A 170 -23.47 3.35 -3.89
CA ARG A 170 -24.46 4.46 -3.97
C ARG A 170 -25.00 4.94 -2.63
N GLN A 171 -24.98 4.09 -1.61
CA GLN A 171 -25.44 4.43 -0.27
C GLN A 171 -24.50 5.41 0.45
N LEU A 172 -23.24 5.48 0.03
CA LEU A 172 -22.20 6.30 0.63
C LEU A 172 -21.61 7.24 -0.45
N PRO A 173 -20.96 8.35 -0.08
CA PRO A 173 -20.36 9.26 -1.05
C PRO A 173 -19.03 8.73 -1.61
N VAL A 174 -18.91 7.40 -1.81
CA VAL A 174 -17.69 6.72 -2.23
C VAL A 174 -17.93 5.81 -3.42
N SER A 175 -17.09 5.95 -4.44
CA SER A 175 -17.00 5.04 -5.58
C SER A 175 -15.58 5.13 -6.12
N ALA A 176 -15.01 3.99 -6.49
CA ALA A 176 -13.64 3.93 -6.98
C ALA A 176 -13.62 3.50 -8.45
N GLU A 177 -13.23 4.41 -9.32
CA GLU A 177 -13.17 4.22 -10.77
C GLU A 177 -12.10 3.18 -11.17
N GLY A 178 -11.01 3.17 -10.41
CA GLY A 178 -9.82 2.40 -10.71
C GLY A 178 -8.68 3.30 -11.13
N SER A 179 -7.51 2.73 -11.32
CA SER A 179 -6.32 3.43 -11.83
C SER A 179 -5.29 2.40 -12.28
N GLU A 180 -4.11 2.85 -12.70
CA GLU A 180 -3.01 1.97 -13.02
C GLU A 180 -1.83 2.21 -12.08
N ARG A 181 -1.03 1.16 -11.86
CA ARG A 181 0.16 1.22 -11.03
C ARG A 181 1.25 0.33 -11.60
N SER A 182 2.47 0.87 -11.67
CA SER A 182 3.65 0.09 -12.08
C SER A 182 3.91 -1.04 -11.08
N LEU A 183 4.02 -2.26 -11.60
CA LEU A 183 4.38 -3.46 -10.85
C LEU A 183 5.83 -3.41 -10.35
N SER A 184 6.71 -2.74 -11.09
CA SER A 184 8.13 -2.62 -10.75
C SER A 184 8.47 -1.20 -10.32
N ALA A 185 9.30 -1.08 -9.29
CA ALA A 185 9.91 0.17 -8.85
C ALA A 185 11.42 -0.04 -8.66
N ALA A 186 12.19 1.05 -8.70
CA ALA A 186 13.64 1.02 -8.53
C ALA A 186 14.07 1.93 -7.38
N ALA A 187 14.98 1.45 -6.54
CA ALA A 187 15.69 2.26 -5.57
C ALA A 187 16.85 2.97 -6.27
N LYS A 188 16.62 4.22 -6.70
CA LYS A 188 17.62 5.02 -7.41
C LYS A 188 18.71 5.47 -6.45
N ASP A 189 19.92 5.66 -6.97
CA ASP A 189 21.09 6.16 -6.24
C ASP A 189 21.37 5.37 -4.94
N PHE A 190 21.09 4.07 -4.96
CA PHE A 190 21.20 3.21 -3.79
C PHE A 190 22.63 3.14 -3.26
N LYS A 191 22.77 3.38 -1.96
CA LYS A 191 24.01 3.29 -1.19
C LYS A 191 23.73 2.61 0.15
N ALA A 192 24.66 1.77 0.58
CA ALA A 192 24.68 1.19 1.92
C ALA A 192 26.04 1.43 2.57
N SER A 193 26.05 1.75 3.86
CA SER A 193 27.28 1.78 4.65
C SER A 193 27.82 0.38 4.89
N GLU A 194 29.08 0.28 5.28
CA GLU A 194 29.58 -0.90 5.98
C GLU A 194 28.81 -1.12 7.29
N ALA A 195 28.83 -2.35 7.79
CA ALA A 195 28.28 -2.68 9.09
C ALA A 195 29.11 -1.98 10.18
N GLY A 196 28.44 -1.21 11.03
CA GLY A 196 29.06 -0.54 12.16
C GLY A 196 28.43 -0.98 13.47
N GLU A 197 29.08 -0.66 14.59
CA GLU A 197 28.53 -0.89 15.93
C GLU A 197 27.20 -0.15 16.13
N ASP A 198 26.21 -0.84 16.69
CA ASP A 198 24.94 -0.25 17.10
C ASP A 198 25.02 0.27 18.54
N GLU A 199 25.11 1.59 18.66
CA GLU A 199 25.17 2.31 19.93
C GLU A 199 23.92 2.13 20.81
N LEU A 200 22.80 1.65 20.24
CA LEU A 200 21.56 1.41 20.97
C LEU A 200 21.36 -0.07 21.35
N ASN A 201 22.09 -0.99 20.72
CA ASN A 201 21.93 -2.42 20.91
C ASN A 201 23.31 -3.08 21.08
N LYS A 202 23.73 -3.25 22.34
CA LYS A 202 25.07 -3.75 22.69
C LYS A 202 25.37 -5.09 22.03
N GLY A 203 26.49 -5.17 21.32
CA GLY A 203 26.93 -6.38 20.60
C GLY A 203 26.25 -6.61 19.26
N MET A 204 25.37 -5.71 18.83
CA MET A 204 24.67 -5.76 17.54
C MET A 204 25.25 -4.75 16.57
N SER A 205 24.95 -4.94 15.29
CA SER A 205 25.38 -4.05 14.21
C SER A 205 24.24 -3.16 13.70
N LYS A 206 24.61 -2.08 13.01
CA LYS A 206 23.72 -1.22 12.24
C LYS A 206 24.25 -1.03 10.81
N ILE A 207 23.35 -0.76 9.88
CA ILE A 207 23.64 -0.36 8.50
C ILE A 207 22.82 0.88 8.15
N ILE A 208 23.43 1.85 7.47
CA ILE A 208 22.76 3.03 6.95
C ILE A 208 22.53 2.86 5.46
N LEU A 209 21.26 2.94 5.04
CA LEU A 209 20.83 2.92 3.65
C LEU A 209 20.51 4.34 3.17
N SER A 210 20.80 4.64 1.91
CA SER A 210 20.33 5.85 1.23
C SER A 210 19.90 5.52 -0.19
N PHE A 211 18.74 6.03 -0.61
CA PHE A 211 18.18 5.81 -1.95
C PHE A 211 17.00 6.76 -2.21
N SER A 212 16.60 6.90 -3.46
CA SER A 212 15.45 7.70 -3.89
C SER A 212 14.36 6.79 -4.47
N LEU A 213 13.10 7.09 -4.16
CA LEU A 213 11.94 6.38 -4.72
C LEU A 213 10.96 7.35 -5.36
N GLN A 214 10.36 6.91 -6.46
CA GLN A 214 9.24 7.62 -7.08
C GLN A 214 8.00 7.62 -6.18
N LYS A 215 7.08 8.55 -6.43
CA LYS A 215 5.79 8.59 -5.73
C LYS A 215 5.04 7.27 -5.83
N GLY A 216 4.35 6.94 -4.74
CA GLY A 216 3.57 5.70 -4.64
C GLY A 216 4.40 4.46 -4.32
N SER A 217 5.72 4.54 -4.15
CA SER A 217 6.56 3.44 -3.66
C SER A 217 6.85 3.55 -2.16
N TYR A 218 7.16 2.40 -1.53
CA TYR A 218 7.34 2.28 -0.09
C TYR A 218 8.78 1.92 0.24
N ALA A 219 9.45 2.74 1.06
CA ALA A 219 10.82 2.48 1.50
C ALA A 219 10.95 1.19 2.32
N THR A 220 9.90 0.80 3.05
CA THR A 220 9.83 -0.46 3.80
C THR A 220 10.00 -1.68 2.89
N ILE A 221 9.54 -1.63 1.64
CA ILE A 221 9.71 -2.72 0.67
C ILE A 221 11.19 -2.88 0.28
N VAL A 222 11.92 -1.78 0.15
CA VAL A 222 13.38 -1.81 -0.10
C VAL A 222 14.10 -2.48 1.08
N VAL A 223 13.77 -2.07 2.31
CA VAL A 223 14.35 -2.67 3.52
C VAL A 223 14.03 -4.16 3.61
N LYS A 224 12.79 -4.57 3.31
CA LYS A 224 12.40 -5.98 3.29
C LYS A 224 13.19 -6.80 2.27
N ASN A 225 13.34 -6.29 1.05
CA ASN A 225 14.14 -6.96 0.01
C ASN A 225 15.61 -7.16 0.40
N LEU A 226 16.14 -6.31 1.28
CA LEU A 226 17.52 -6.39 1.75
C LEU A 226 17.68 -7.31 2.96
N PHE A 227 16.77 -7.27 3.92
CA PHE A 227 16.96 -7.91 5.23
C PHE A 227 16.08 -9.14 5.49
N GLN A 228 15.12 -9.46 4.62
CA GLN A 228 14.31 -10.67 4.77
C GLN A 228 14.91 -11.86 4.01
N PRO A 229 14.83 -13.08 4.56
CA PRO A 229 15.11 -14.30 3.81
C PRO A 229 14.20 -14.39 2.56
N LYS A 230 14.75 -14.91 1.47
CA LYS A 230 14.00 -15.21 0.24
C LYS A 230 13.53 -16.66 0.21
#